data_AF-A0A7J3MN14-F1
#
_entry.id   AF-A0A7J3MN14-F1
#
_cell.length_a   1.000
_cell.length_b   1.000
_cell.length_c   1.000
_cell.angle_alpha   90.00
_cell.angle_beta   90.00
_cell.angle_gamma   90.00
#
_symmetry.space_group_name_H-M   'P 1'
#
loop_
_entity.id
_entity.type
_entity.pdbx_description
1 polymer ?
#
loop_
_entity_poly.entity_id
_entity_poly.type
_entity_poly.pdbx_seq_one_letter_code
_entity_poly.pdbx_strand_id
1 'polypeptide(L)'
;MLTNTLKKGDELISFGKIEEAMEEHKNAFQPAPEVEELKFWYAVTLANHGMIEEAIRTLEETVAKNKDLLELLKRLPKSELINENVATQILKRISL
;
A
#
# COMPACT_ATOMS: atom_id res chain seq x y z
N MET A 1 -10.24 -17.36 1.67
CA MET A 1 -11.12 -16.22 2.04
C MET A 1 -10.42 -14.85 1.99
N LEU A 2 -9.18 -14.73 1.50
CA LEU A 2 -8.48 -13.44 1.36
C LEU A 2 -8.66 -12.77 -0.02
N THR A 3 -9.03 -13.54 -1.04
CA THR A 3 -9.15 -13.05 -2.43
C THR A 3 -10.42 -12.26 -2.71
N ASN A 4 -11.46 -12.37 -1.86
CA ASN A 4 -12.74 -11.72 -2.12
C ASN A 4 -12.76 -10.26 -1.64
N THR A 5 -12.03 -9.96 -0.57
CA THR A 5 -11.98 -8.60 0.01
C THR A 5 -11.09 -7.68 -0.80
N LEU A 6 -9.95 -8.19 -1.32
CA LEU A 6 -9.06 -7.44 -2.22
C LEU A 6 -9.77 -7.01 -3.51
N LYS A 7 -10.51 -7.94 -4.15
CA LYS A 7 -11.28 -7.63 -5.36
C LYS A 7 -12.37 -6.57 -5.13
N LYS A 8 -12.98 -6.58 -3.93
CA LYS A 8 -14.07 -5.65 -3.60
C LYS A 8 -13.54 -4.25 -3.27
N GLY A 9 -12.35 -4.16 -2.66
CA GLY A 9 -11.61 -2.91 -2.52
C GLY A 9 -11.30 -2.31 -3.89
N ASP A 10 -10.76 -3.10 -4.81
CA ASP A 10 -10.43 -2.68 -6.18
C ASP A 10 -11.68 -2.24 -6.98
N GLU A 11 -12.83 -2.90 -6.79
CA GLU A 11 -14.11 -2.49 -7.40
C GLU A 11 -14.61 -1.15 -6.84
N LEU A 12 -14.58 -0.94 -5.53
CA LEU A 12 -15.07 0.30 -4.89
C LEU A 12 -14.21 1.53 -5.26
N ILE A 13 -12.91 1.30 -5.41
CA ILE A 13 -11.95 2.27 -5.96
C ILE A 13 -12.38 2.75 -7.36
N SER A 14 -12.83 1.85 -8.23
CA SER A 14 -13.23 2.18 -9.60
C SER A 14 -14.48 3.09 -9.67
N PHE A 15 -15.26 3.17 -8.59
CA PHE A 15 -16.42 4.04 -8.46
C PHE A 15 -16.12 5.38 -7.75
N GLY A 16 -14.85 5.69 -7.46
CA GLY A 16 -14.48 6.90 -6.72
C GLY A 16 -14.80 6.85 -5.23
N LYS A 17 -15.18 5.67 -4.70
CA LYS A 17 -15.47 5.42 -3.29
C LYS A 17 -14.21 4.97 -2.56
N ILE A 18 -13.17 5.79 -2.68
CA ILE A 18 -11.85 5.53 -2.08
C ILE A 18 -12.01 5.35 -0.57
N GLU A 19 -12.86 6.13 0.09
CA GLU A 19 -13.13 6.02 1.53
C GLU A 19 -13.72 4.65 1.93
N GLU A 20 -14.65 4.10 1.15
CA GLU A 20 -15.25 2.78 1.42
C GLU A 20 -14.26 1.62 1.17
N ALA A 21 -13.44 1.71 0.12
CA ALA A 21 -12.38 0.73 -0.15
C ALA A 21 -11.31 0.73 0.95
N MET A 22 -10.98 1.92 1.45
CA MET A 22 -10.04 2.14 2.54
C MET A 22 -10.59 1.62 3.88
N GLU A 23 -11.90 1.75 4.11
CA GLU A 23 -12.57 1.19 5.28
C GLU A 23 -12.65 -0.34 5.24
N GLU A 24 -12.92 -0.95 4.08
CA GLU A 24 -12.88 -2.40 3.89
C GLU A 24 -11.46 -2.97 4.05
N HIS A 25 -10.45 -2.28 3.52
CA HIS A 25 -9.06 -2.63 3.78
C HIS A 25 -8.74 -2.53 5.28
N LYS A 26 -9.08 -1.42 5.93
CA LYS A 26 -8.89 -1.23 7.37
C LYS A 26 -9.59 -2.31 8.20
N ASN A 27 -10.79 -2.73 7.82
CA ASN A 27 -11.52 -3.82 8.47
C ASN A 27 -10.85 -5.18 8.24
N ALA A 28 -10.31 -5.43 7.05
CA ALA A 28 -9.51 -6.63 6.78
C ALA A 28 -8.22 -6.68 7.61
N PHE A 29 -7.67 -5.52 8.00
CA PHE A 29 -6.43 -5.39 8.76
C PHE A 29 -6.62 -5.26 10.29
N GLN A 30 -7.83 -4.98 10.78
CA GLN A 30 -8.15 -4.91 12.22
C GLN A 30 -7.71 -6.11 13.06
N PRO A 31 -7.78 -7.37 12.59
CA PRO A 31 -7.36 -8.50 13.42
C PRO A 31 -5.84 -8.65 13.54
N ALA A 32 -5.03 -7.89 12.77
CA ALA A 32 -3.57 -8.01 12.78
C ALA A 32 -2.85 -6.66 12.53
N PRO A 33 -3.06 -5.65 13.39
CA PRO A 33 -2.55 -4.28 13.20
C PRO A 33 -1.03 -4.16 13.37
N GLU A 34 -0.37 -5.20 13.85
CA GLU A 34 1.07 -5.25 14.09
C GLU A 34 1.86 -5.85 12.94
N VAL A 35 1.22 -6.49 11.96
CA VAL A 35 1.91 -7.09 10.82
C VAL A 35 2.38 -6.00 9.86
N GLU A 36 3.69 -5.79 9.79
CA GLU A 36 4.32 -4.77 8.94
C GLU A 36 3.95 -4.95 7.46
N GLU A 37 3.82 -6.20 7.01
CA GLU A 37 3.46 -6.52 5.62
C GLU A 37 2.04 -6.05 5.27
N LEU A 38 1.08 -6.13 6.20
CA LEU A 38 -0.29 -5.66 5.95
C LEU A 38 -0.33 -4.13 5.85
N LYS A 39 0.40 -3.43 6.72
CA LYS A 39 0.57 -1.97 6.64
C LYS A 39 1.27 -1.55 5.36
N PHE A 40 2.25 -2.33 4.92
CA PHE A 40 2.96 -2.11 3.67
C PHE A 40 2.02 -2.18 2.48
N TRP A 41 1.22 -3.25 2.37
CA TRP A 41 0.25 -3.39 1.27
C TRP A 41 -0.82 -2.30 1.29
N TYR A 42 -1.30 -1.90 2.47
CA TYR A 42 -2.19 -0.73 2.60
C TYR A 42 -1.56 0.54 2.05
N ALA A 43 -0.29 0.80 2.36
CA ALA A 43 0.43 1.96 1.86
C ALA A 43 0.70 1.91 0.34
N VAL A 44 0.92 0.73 -0.22
CA VAL A 44 0.98 0.53 -1.68
C VAL A 44 -0.37 0.84 -2.32
N THR A 45 -1.47 0.40 -1.72
CA THR A 45 -2.83 0.77 -2.18
C THR A 45 -3.01 2.28 -2.13
N LEU A 46 -2.73 2.95 -1.00
CA LEU A 46 -2.76 4.41 -0.89
C LEU A 46 -1.99 5.11 -2.03
N ALA A 47 -0.78 4.63 -2.33
CA ALA A 47 0.07 5.18 -3.38
C ALA A 47 -0.58 5.09 -4.76
N ASN A 48 -1.17 3.94 -5.10
CA ASN A 48 -1.87 3.73 -6.37
C ASN A 48 -3.10 4.63 -6.54
N HIS A 49 -3.69 5.09 -5.44
CA HIS A 49 -4.85 6.00 -5.42
C HIS A 49 -4.46 7.48 -5.31
N GLY A 50 -3.18 7.81 -5.42
CA GLY A 50 -2.70 9.18 -5.37
C GLY A 50 -2.60 9.77 -3.96
N MET A 51 -2.83 8.98 -2.91
CA MET A 51 -2.65 9.37 -1.51
C MET A 51 -1.17 9.26 -1.11
N ILE A 52 -0.30 9.94 -1.87
CA ILE A 52 1.16 9.76 -1.84
C ILE A 52 1.76 10.11 -0.47
N GLU A 53 1.35 11.21 0.16
CA GLU A 53 1.91 11.64 1.44
C GLU A 53 1.62 10.65 2.57
N GLU A 54 0.43 10.05 2.58
CA GLU A 54 0.06 9.04 3.58
C GLU A 54 0.79 7.72 3.31
N ALA A 55 0.84 7.30 2.05
CA ALA A 55 1.60 6.14 1.63
C ALA A 55 3.07 6.22 2.06
N ILE A 56 3.72 7.36 1.87
CA ILE A 56 5.14 7.54 2.23
C ILE A 56 5.32 7.38 3.73
N ARG A 57 4.54 8.08 4.57
CA ARG A 57 4.66 7.96 6.04
C ARG A 57 4.51 6.51 6.51
N THR A 58 3.52 5.78 5.98
CA THR A 58 3.30 4.38 6.35
C THR A 58 4.40 3.46 5.80
N LEU A 59 4.88 3.70 4.59
CA LEU A 59 6.00 2.94 4.03
C LEU A 59 7.28 3.16 4.82
N GLU A 60 7.60 4.39 5.22
CA GLU A 60 8.75 4.71 6.08
C GLU A 60 8.71 3.90 7.39
N GLU A 61 7.57 3.86 8.07
CA GLU A 61 7.40 3.08 9.29
C GLU A 61 7.61 1.57 9.06
N THR A 62 7.05 1.03 7.99
CA THR A 62 7.13 -0.42 7.71
C THR A 62 8.51 -0.85 7.27
N VAL A 63 9.18 -0.10 6.39
CA VAL A 63 10.53 -0.43 5.92
C VAL A 63 11.60 -0.19 6.99
N ALA A 64 11.37 0.74 7.93
CA ALA A 64 12.25 0.92 9.08
C ALA A 64 12.25 -0.31 10.00
N LYS A 65 11.11 -0.99 10.12
CA LYS A 65 10.96 -2.22 10.94
C LYS A 65 11.40 -3.47 10.20
N ASN A 66 11.11 -3.56 8.90
CA ASN A 66 11.47 -4.69 8.07
C ASN A 66 12.10 -4.23 6.76
N LYS A 67 13.42 -4.36 6.65
CA LYS A 67 14.16 -3.94 5.45
C LYS A 67 13.85 -4.77 4.21
N ASP A 68 13.34 -5.99 4.35
CA ASP A 68 12.91 -6.80 3.20
C ASP A 68 11.73 -6.15 2.46
N LEU A 69 10.93 -5.33 3.16
CA LEU A 69 9.84 -4.57 2.55
C LEU A 69 10.36 -3.43 1.67
N LEU A 70 11.54 -2.86 1.97
CA LEU A 70 12.17 -1.88 1.08
C LEU A 70 12.62 -2.53 -0.23
N GLU A 71 13.22 -3.72 -0.14
CA GLU A 71 13.61 -4.49 -1.32
C GLU A 71 12.41 -4.96 -2.13
N LEU A 72 11.31 -5.33 -1.46
CA LEU A 72 10.04 -5.60 -2.11
C LEU A 72 9.52 -4.37 -2.85
N LEU A 73 9.47 -3.20 -2.20
CA LEU A 73 9.01 -1.93 -2.80
C LEU A 73 9.77 -1.59 -4.08
N LYS A 74 11.10 -1.79 -4.11
CA LYS A 74 11.94 -1.58 -5.29
C LYS A 74 11.59 -2.52 -6.46
N ARG A 75 11.03 -3.70 -6.16
CA ARG A 75 10.67 -4.72 -7.15
C ARG A 75 9.23 -4.58 -7.65
N LEU A 76 8.33 -3.98 -6.86
CA LEU A 76 6.91 -3.85 -7.21
C LEU A 76 6.64 -3.22 -8.60
N PRO A 77 7.38 -2.18 -9.05
CA PRO A 77 7.16 -1.62 -10.39
C PRO A 77 7.34 -2.65 -11.51
N LYS A 78 8.30 -3.57 -11.36
CA LYS A 78 8.55 -4.63 -12.36
C LYS A 78 7.41 -5.65 -12.43
N SER A 79 6.62 -5.75 -11.37
CA SER A 79 5.44 -6.63 -11.31
C SER A 79 4.14 -5.87 -11.61
N GLU A 80 4.21 -4.60 -12.01
CA GLU A 80 3.06 -3.74 -12.32
C GLU A 80 2.07 -3.55 -11.15
N LEU A 81 2.49 -3.87 -9.92
CA LEU A 81 1.66 -3.72 -8.71
C LEU A 81 1.62 -2.27 -8.20
N ILE A 82 2.52 -1.44 -8.70
CA ILE A 82 2.56 0.00 -8.46
C ILE A 82 3.10 0.68 -9.71
N ASN A 83 2.57 1.86 -10.02
CA ASN A 83 3.09 2.65 -11.12
C ASN A 83 4.57 3.01 -10.90
N GLU A 84 5.41 2.86 -11.95
CA GLU A 84 6.86 3.10 -11.87
C GLU A 84 7.23 4.53 -11.43
N ASN A 85 6.49 5.54 -11.90
CA ASN A 85 6.71 6.93 -11.53
C ASN A 85 6.36 7.16 -10.05
N VAL A 86 5.24 6.60 -9.59
CA VAL A 86 4.82 6.67 -8.18
C VAL A 86 5.85 6.00 -7.27
N ALA A 87 6.27 4.77 -7.60
CA ALA A 87 7.29 4.08 -6.81
C ALA A 87 8.63 4.82 -6.81
N THR A 88 9.04 5.38 -7.95
CA THR A 88 10.27 6.19 -8.04
C THR A 88 10.18 7.43 -7.14
N GLN A 89 9.03 8.11 -7.12
CA GLN A 89 8.79 9.26 -6.25
C GLN A 89 8.89 8.88 -4.77
N ILE A 90 8.25 7.78 -4.39
CA ILE A 90 8.26 7.25 -3.02
C ILE A 90 9.69 6.86 -2.61
N LEU A 91 10.37 6.03 -3.40
CA LEU A 91 11.72 5.52 -3.10
C LEU A 91 12.74 6.65 -2.94
N LYS A 92 12.62 7.71 -3.74
CA LYS A 92 13.43 8.92 -3.57
C LYS A 92 13.22 9.51 -2.18
N ARG A 93 11.98 9.67 -1.72
CA ARG A 93 11.68 10.32 -0.43
C ARG A 93 12.05 9.49 0.79
N ILE A 94 11.90 8.16 0.71
CA ILE A 94 12.22 7.24 1.80
C ILE A 94 13.73 7.02 1.96
N SER A 95 14.50 7.20 0.87
CA SER A 95 15.96 6.97 0.86
C SER A 95 16.80 8.26 0.93
N LEU A 96 16.17 9.41 1.19
CA LEU A 96 16.80 10.72 1.30
C LEU A 96 17.19 11.07 2.74
#